data_AF-F1SM12-F1
#
_entry.id   AF-F1SM12-F1
#
_cell.length_a   1.000
_cell.length_b   1.000
_cell.length_c   1.000
_cell.angle_alpha   90.00
_cell.angle_beta   90.00
_cell.angle_gamma   90.00
#
_symmetry.space_group_name_H-M   'P 1'
#
loop_
_entity.id
_entity.type
_entity.pdbx_description
1 polymer ?
#
loop_
_entity_poly.entity_id
_entity_poly.type
_entity_poly.pdbx_seq_one_letter_code
_entity_poly.pdbx_strand_id
1 'polypeptide(L)'
;MSISARLPDYPVTSDLVTRLKSALEAGDEERVRALACTEVRPVDAVIELANDDWMKDPSAQLPPGVLLGDMDRLKPLMDQFFQDANVVFEIKKDEMEWQGKSSGTFGLSGLWTLEYKRELTTPLCIAAAHGHTACVRHLLGRGADPDASPGGRGALHEACLGGHTACARLLLQHRADADLLSAEGLAPLHLCRTAASLGCAQALLEHGASVRRAGGAGLDTPLHVAARHGLDEHALLYLGRGASVDARNGRGETALSVACGAARRPDEHARCLRLCALLLRGGAAADARDEDERSPLHKACGRARHDLARLLLRHGADVGALDYGGATPLACVLQTAACAREAAPHRTVQALLNHGSPTVWPDAFSKVLKTCAPAPTTVEVLFNSYPQLRVSESWKEVIPEEVFQVHQAFYQSLLALAHAPRSLQHLCRCAIRKVFGGKCFCLVPLLPLPPSLQDFLLLEPEGVLH
;
A
#
# COMPACT_ATOMS: atom_id res chain seq x y z
N MET A 1 58.93 -18.11 7.50
CA MET A 1 58.40 -19.24 8.30
C MET A 1 56.99 -18.89 8.71
N SER A 2 56.04 -19.71 8.26
CA SER A 2 54.60 -19.59 8.48
C SER A 2 54.24 -19.94 9.92
N ILE A 3 53.43 -19.11 10.58
CA ILE A 3 52.54 -19.53 11.65
C ILE A 3 51.14 -19.06 11.24
N SER A 4 50.39 -19.97 10.63
CA SER A 4 48.99 -19.79 10.27
C SER A 4 48.14 -19.74 11.54
N ALA A 5 47.49 -18.61 11.79
CA ALA A 5 46.32 -18.56 12.67
C ALA A 5 45.12 -19.15 11.92
N ARG A 6 45.06 -20.50 11.87
CA ARG A 6 43.88 -21.20 11.34
C ARG A 6 42.75 -21.11 12.36
N LEU A 7 41.57 -20.72 11.89
CA LEU A 7 40.29 -20.95 12.57
C LEU A 7 40.19 -22.43 12.99
N PRO A 8 39.57 -22.76 14.13
CA PRO A 8 39.33 -24.15 14.49
C PRO A 8 38.28 -24.74 13.55
N ASP A 9 38.72 -25.50 12.56
CA ASP A 9 37.85 -26.38 11.77
C ASP A 9 37.31 -27.50 12.68
N TYR A 10 36.00 -27.56 12.87
CA TYR A 10 35.34 -28.67 13.55
C TYR A 10 34.88 -29.68 12.49
N PRO A 11 35.62 -30.78 12.24
CA PRO A 11 35.23 -31.77 11.25
C PRO A 11 33.87 -32.38 11.60
N VAL A 12 33.11 -32.83 10.59
CA VAL A 12 31.75 -33.41 10.75
C VAL A 12 31.75 -34.66 11.63
N THR A 13 32.91 -35.27 11.84
CA THR A 13 33.15 -36.41 12.74
C THR A 13 33.49 -36.01 14.18
N SER A 14 33.51 -34.72 14.50
CA SER A 14 33.81 -34.23 15.86
C SER A 14 32.66 -34.50 16.83
N ASP A 15 33.03 -34.83 18.07
CA ASP A 15 32.11 -35.19 19.15
C ASP A 15 31.13 -34.05 19.50
N LEU A 16 31.54 -32.79 19.27
CA LEU A 16 30.66 -31.63 19.42
C LEU A 16 29.54 -31.62 18.37
N VAL A 17 29.87 -31.87 17.10
CA VAL A 17 28.90 -31.85 15.99
C VAL A 17 27.91 -33.01 16.08
N THR A 18 28.34 -34.18 16.55
CA THR A 18 27.43 -35.33 16.76
C THR A 18 26.47 -35.10 17.92
N ARG A 19 26.92 -34.48 19.02
CA ARG A 19 26.08 -34.10 20.17
C ARG A 19 25.09 -32.98 19.83
N LEU A 20 25.49 -32.03 18.98
CA LEU A 20 24.63 -30.94 18.53
C LEU A 20 23.55 -31.44 17.57
N LYS A 21 23.89 -32.37 16.68
CA LYS A 21 22.92 -33.06 15.81
C LYS A 21 21.92 -33.90 16.59
N SER A 22 22.36 -34.66 17.59
CA SER A 22 21.44 -35.46 18.40
C SER A 22 20.49 -34.61 19.26
N ALA A 23 20.94 -33.45 19.74
CA ALA A 23 20.09 -32.49 20.45
C ALA A 23 19.07 -31.79 19.53
N LEU A 24 19.44 -31.49 18.29
CA LEU A 24 18.54 -30.95 17.27
C LEU A 24 17.50 -31.98 16.79
N GLU A 25 17.90 -33.23 16.59
CA GLU A 25 17.00 -34.32 16.23
C GLU A 25 16.00 -34.66 17.35
N ALA A 26 16.37 -34.39 18.61
CA ALA A 26 15.50 -34.55 19.77
C ALA A 26 14.62 -33.32 20.07
N GLY A 27 14.82 -32.18 19.40
CA GLY A 27 14.05 -30.95 19.62
C GLY A 27 14.30 -30.25 20.97
N ASP A 28 15.44 -30.51 21.62
CA ASP A 28 15.76 -30.05 22.97
C ASP A 28 16.56 -28.72 22.93
N GLU A 29 15.83 -27.60 22.83
CA GLU A 29 16.40 -26.25 22.61
C GLU A 29 17.33 -25.78 23.74
N GLU A 30 17.10 -26.18 24.99
CA GLU A 30 17.97 -25.79 26.11
C GLU A 30 19.34 -26.45 26.02
N ARG A 31 19.38 -27.69 25.55
CA ARG A 31 20.61 -28.46 25.38
C ARG A 31 21.43 -27.98 24.18
N VAL A 32 20.75 -27.57 23.10
CA VAL A 32 21.36 -26.90 21.95
C VAL A 32 21.96 -25.55 22.38
N ARG A 33 21.24 -24.76 23.18
CA ARG A 33 21.75 -23.49 23.74
C ARG A 33 22.94 -23.69 24.67
N ALA A 34 22.89 -24.70 25.53
CA ALA A 34 23.99 -25.00 26.46
C ALA A 34 25.27 -25.38 25.71
N LEU A 35 25.19 -26.31 24.75
CA LEU A 35 26.34 -26.77 23.96
C LEU A 35 26.93 -25.66 23.09
N ALA A 36 26.08 -24.82 22.50
CA ALA A 36 26.52 -23.64 21.74
C ALA A 36 27.17 -22.55 22.62
N CYS A 37 26.80 -22.46 23.90
CA CYS A 37 27.33 -21.45 24.82
C CYS A 37 28.61 -21.88 25.57
N THR A 38 28.88 -23.18 25.73
CA THR A 38 30.01 -23.65 26.57
C THR A 38 31.22 -24.12 25.78
N GLU A 39 31.05 -24.76 24.61
CA GLU A 39 32.15 -25.46 23.93
C GLU A 39 32.49 -24.90 22.54
N VAL A 40 31.63 -24.03 21.99
CA VAL A 40 31.95 -23.25 20.81
C VAL A 40 32.77 -22.05 21.28
N ARG A 41 34.10 -22.05 21.01
CA ARG A 41 34.90 -20.83 21.18
C ARG A 41 34.20 -19.72 20.39
N PRO A 42 34.13 -18.47 20.90
CA PRO A 42 33.46 -17.39 20.22
C PRO A 42 33.99 -17.33 18.79
N VAL A 43 33.16 -17.79 17.87
CA VAL A 43 33.41 -17.64 16.46
C VAL A 43 33.07 -16.19 16.23
N ASP A 44 34.08 -15.37 15.97
CA ASP A 44 33.90 -14.10 15.30
C ASP A 44 33.11 -14.43 14.05
N ALA A 45 31.79 -14.25 14.10
CA ALA A 45 30.90 -14.54 13.00
C ALA A 45 31.07 -13.42 11.97
N VAL A 46 32.20 -13.48 11.28
CA VAL A 46 32.40 -12.87 9.99
C VAL A 46 31.54 -13.69 9.03
N ILE A 47 30.35 -13.18 8.70
CA ILE A 47 29.71 -13.60 7.46
C ILE A 47 30.48 -12.88 6.36
N GLU A 48 31.62 -13.46 6.01
CA GLU A 48 32.38 -13.13 4.81
C GLU A 48 31.60 -13.73 3.64
N LEU A 49 31.01 -12.87 2.82
CA LEU A 49 30.93 -13.17 1.40
C LEU A 49 32.06 -12.41 0.73
N ALA A 50 33.02 -13.21 0.25
CA ALA A 50 34.05 -12.92 -0.73
C ALA A 50 35.26 -12.06 -0.32
N ASN A 51 36.38 -12.78 -0.21
CA ASN A 51 37.70 -12.55 -0.80
C ASN A 51 38.08 -11.16 -1.35
N ASP A 52 39.27 -10.80 -0.86
CA ASP A 52 40.40 -10.14 -1.52
C ASP A 52 40.44 -8.60 -1.57
N ASP A 53 41.16 -8.14 -0.56
CA ASP A 53 42.30 -7.23 -0.64
C ASP A 53 42.10 -5.70 -0.43
N TRP A 54 42.81 -5.30 0.63
CA TRP A 54 43.73 -4.18 0.78
C TRP A 54 43.23 -2.83 1.32
N MET A 55 43.51 -2.67 2.63
CA MET A 55 43.74 -1.44 3.38
C MET A 55 42.55 -0.48 3.60
N LYS A 56 41.87 -0.69 4.73
CA LYS A 56 41.73 0.25 5.86
C LYS A 56 40.84 -0.40 6.95
N ASP A 57 41.39 -0.62 8.14
CA ASP A 57 40.58 -0.85 9.35
C ASP A 57 39.77 0.43 9.65
N PRO A 58 38.46 0.30 9.94
CA PRO A 58 38.06 -0.01 11.32
C PRO A 58 36.86 -0.99 11.36
N SER A 59 37.09 -2.24 11.77
CA SER A 59 36.02 -3.21 12.01
C SER A 59 35.64 -3.21 13.50
N ALA A 60 34.87 -2.21 13.95
CA ALA A 60 34.12 -2.35 15.20
C ALA A 60 33.00 -3.37 14.94
N GLN A 61 33.28 -4.65 15.22
CA GLN A 61 32.33 -5.74 15.06
C GLN A 61 31.20 -5.62 16.08
N LEU A 62 29.95 -5.71 15.62
CA LEU A 62 28.77 -5.70 16.48
C LEU A 62 28.78 -6.95 17.37
N PRO A 63 28.73 -6.83 18.71
CA PRO A 63 28.52 -7.98 19.55
C PRO A 63 27.12 -8.56 19.28
N PRO A 64 26.96 -9.88 19.11
CA PRO A 64 25.65 -10.54 18.88
C PRO A 64 24.60 -10.19 19.93
N GLY A 65 25.02 -9.78 21.13
CA GLY A 65 24.14 -9.35 22.21
C GLY A 65 23.28 -8.12 21.86
N VAL A 66 23.75 -7.21 21.01
CA VAL A 66 22.97 -6.02 20.59
C VAL A 66 21.81 -6.41 19.67
N LEU A 67 22.00 -7.47 18.88
CA LEU A 67 20.98 -8.04 17.99
C LEU A 67 19.98 -8.93 18.74
N LEU A 68 20.40 -9.50 19.87
CA LEU A 68 19.59 -10.43 20.69
C LEU A 68 18.91 -9.75 21.89
N GLY A 69 19.31 -8.53 22.26
CA GLY A 69 18.72 -7.76 23.35
C GLY A 69 19.10 -8.23 24.76
N ASP A 70 20.14 -9.04 24.91
CA ASP A 70 20.55 -9.63 26.20
C ASP A 70 21.45 -8.68 27.01
N MET A 71 20.83 -7.96 27.95
CA MET A 71 21.48 -6.91 28.76
C MET A 71 22.60 -7.42 29.67
N ASP A 72 22.57 -8.67 30.12
CA ASP A 72 23.54 -9.18 31.08
C ASP A 72 24.89 -9.48 30.42
N ARG A 73 24.87 -9.81 29.12
CA ARG A 73 26.07 -9.93 28.29
C ARG A 73 26.49 -8.60 27.65
N LEU A 74 25.54 -7.69 27.42
CA LEU A 74 25.79 -6.43 26.74
C LEU A 74 26.51 -5.39 27.61
N LYS A 75 26.19 -5.31 28.92
CA LYS A 75 26.86 -4.39 29.86
C LYS A 75 28.40 -4.55 29.92
N PRO A 76 28.96 -5.75 30.17
CA PRO A 76 30.41 -5.91 30.24
C PRO A 76 31.10 -5.69 28.89
N LEU A 77 30.44 -6.02 27.78
CA LEU A 77 30.95 -5.77 26.43
C LEU A 77 30.93 -4.27 26.08
N MET A 78 29.88 -3.55 26.51
CA MET A 78 29.82 -2.09 26.42
C MET A 78 30.94 -1.43 27.23
N ASP A 79 31.18 -1.91 28.45
CA ASP A 79 32.26 -1.39 29.31
C ASP A 79 33.67 -1.65 28.75
N GLN A 80 33.88 -2.76 28.05
CA GLN A 80 35.19 -3.11 27.48
C GLN A 80 35.46 -2.49 26.11
N PHE A 81 34.47 -2.43 25.22
CA PHE A 81 34.67 -2.07 23.81
C PHE A 81 34.14 -0.67 23.45
N PHE A 82 33.28 -0.07 24.27
CA PHE A 82 32.58 1.17 23.93
C PHE A 82 32.90 2.27 24.95
N GLN A 83 34.06 2.92 24.80
CA GLN A 83 34.41 4.11 25.58
C GLN A 83 33.51 5.30 25.19
N ASP A 84 33.11 5.39 23.92
CA ASP A 84 32.18 6.40 23.39
C ASP A 84 30.85 5.75 22.99
N ALA A 85 29.73 6.32 23.44
CA ALA A 85 28.39 5.82 23.13
C ALA A 85 27.94 6.14 21.68
N ASN A 86 28.71 6.97 20.96
CA ASN A 86 28.41 7.49 19.61
C ASN A 86 29.23 6.81 18.50
N VAL A 87 29.74 5.60 18.75
CA VAL A 87 30.45 4.82 17.72
C VAL A 87 29.56 4.63 16.50
N VAL A 88 30.12 4.90 15.32
CA VAL A 88 29.47 4.65 14.02
C VAL A 88 29.97 3.32 13.50
N PHE A 89 29.05 2.38 13.32
CA PHE A 89 29.29 1.11 12.66
C PHE A 89 29.14 1.26 11.15
N GLU A 90 29.99 0.58 10.41
CA GLU A 90 29.86 0.40 8.97
C GLU A 90 29.39 -1.05 8.72
N ILE A 91 28.15 -1.21 8.28
CA ILE A 91 27.61 -2.50 7.86
C ILE A 91 27.82 -2.59 6.35
N LYS A 92 28.59 -3.61 5.93
CA LYS A 92 28.78 -3.95 4.52
C LYS A 92 27.75 -5.01 4.14
N LYS A 93 26.93 -4.71 3.14
CA LYS A 93 25.98 -5.67 2.58
C LYS A 93 26.23 -5.83 1.09
N ASP A 94 26.52 -7.06 0.69
CA ASP A 94 26.65 -7.41 -0.72
C ASP A 94 25.27 -7.74 -1.28
N GLU A 95 24.67 -6.80 -1.99
CA GLU A 95 23.40 -7.02 -2.69
C GLU A 95 23.66 -7.19 -4.18
N MET A 96 23.17 -8.29 -4.76
CA MET A 96 23.10 -8.44 -6.21
C MET A 96 21.87 -7.71 -6.73
N GLU A 97 22.07 -6.60 -7.44
CA GLU A 97 21.00 -5.90 -8.15
C GLU A 97 20.99 -6.29 -9.63
N TRP A 98 19.78 -6.49 -10.17
CA TRP A 98 19.58 -6.74 -11.59
C TRP A 98 19.44 -5.41 -12.33
N GLN A 99 20.47 -5.00 -13.06
CA GLN A 99 20.38 -3.85 -13.95
C GLN A 99 19.93 -4.31 -15.33
N GLY A 100 18.68 -4.03 -15.67
CA GLY A 100 18.16 -4.25 -17.02
C GLY A 100 17.07 -3.23 -17.37
N LYS A 101 17.47 -2.14 -18.04
CA LYS A 101 16.52 -1.19 -18.64
C LYS A 101 16.85 -0.75 -20.07
N SER A 102 17.76 -1.42 -20.77
CA SER A 102 17.94 -1.19 -22.21
C SER A 102 17.31 -2.32 -23.02
N SER A 103 16.26 -1.99 -23.78
CA SER A 103 15.69 -2.87 -24.81
C SER A 103 16.70 -3.01 -25.94
N GLY A 104 17.56 -4.03 -25.88
CA GLY A 104 18.40 -4.43 -27.01
C GLY A 104 17.58 -5.19 -28.06
N THR A 105 18.03 -5.14 -29.31
CA THR A 105 17.37 -5.72 -30.51
C THR A 105 17.16 -7.24 -30.45
N PHE A 106 17.68 -7.92 -29.42
CA PHE A 106 17.56 -9.36 -29.18
C PHE A 106 17.26 -9.66 -27.70
N GLY A 107 16.08 -9.25 -27.22
CA GLY A 107 15.56 -9.63 -25.89
C GLY A 107 16.14 -8.86 -24.70
N LEU A 108 15.58 -9.11 -23.52
CA LEU A 108 15.98 -8.53 -22.23
C LEU A 108 17.30 -9.15 -21.77
N SER A 109 18.45 -8.60 -22.15
CA SER A 109 19.72 -8.89 -21.45
C SER A 109 19.83 -7.98 -20.23
N GLY A 110 19.68 -8.53 -19.03
CA GLY A 110 20.04 -7.83 -17.80
C GLY A 110 21.35 -8.36 -17.24
N LEU A 111 22.19 -7.46 -16.74
CA LEU A 111 23.44 -7.80 -16.08
C LEU A 111 23.19 -7.78 -14.57
N TRP A 112 23.58 -8.86 -13.89
CA TRP A 112 23.67 -8.83 -12.42
C TRP A 112 24.96 -8.10 -12.06
N THR A 113 24.84 -6.97 -11.37
CA THR A 113 25.98 -6.23 -10.82
C THR A 113 25.96 -6.35 -9.31
N LEU A 114 27.07 -6.78 -8.73
CA LEU A 114 27.32 -6.69 -7.28
C LEU A 114 27.54 -5.21 -6.96
N GLU A 115 26.55 -4.57 -6.34
CA GLU A 115 26.71 -3.22 -5.81
C GLU A 115 26.98 -3.31 -4.30
N TYR A 116 28.09 -2.69 -3.88
CA TYR A 116 28.46 -2.59 -2.47
C TYR A 116 27.66 -1.46 -1.81
N LYS A 117 26.68 -1.81 -0.96
CA LYS A 117 26.00 -0.82 -0.11
C LYS A 117 26.70 -0.73 1.24
N ARG A 118 27.22 0.46 1.54
CA ARG A 118 27.82 0.81 2.83
C ARG A 118 26.77 1.54 3.66
N GLU A 119 26.25 0.88 4.70
CA GLU A 119 25.29 1.48 5.62
C GLU A 119 25.99 1.89 6.92
N LEU A 120 25.93 3.17 7.27
CA LEU A 120 26.48 3.68 8.53
C LEU A 120 25.38 3.67 9.61
N THR A 121 25.60 3.05 10.76
CA THR A 121 24.58 2.97 11.82
C THR A 121 25.19 3.16 13.21
N THR A 122 24.40 3.58 14.21
CA THR A 122 24.85 3.66 15.61
C THR A 122 24.29 2.49 16.42
N PRO A 123 24.93 2.11 17.55
CA PRO A 123 24.38 1.12 18.48
C PRO A 123 22.97 1.50 18.95
N LEU A 124 22.72 2.81 19.10
CA LEU A 124 21.42 3.35 19.47
C LEU A 124 20.36 3.10 18.40
N CYS A 125 20.70 3.30 17.10
CA CYS A 125 19.79 2.99 15.99
C CYS A 125 19.42 1.50 15.94
N ILE A 126 20.41 0.61 16.14
CA ILE A 126 20.18 -0.85 16.09
C ILE A 126 19.28 -1.29 17.26
N ALA A 127 19.55 -0.80 18.47
CA ALA A 127 18.72 -1.09 19.64
C ALA A 127 17.28 -0.57 19.47
N ALA A 128 17.12 0.61 18.86
CA ALA A 128 15.81 1.19 18.57
C ALA A 128 15.05 0.41 17.49
N ALA A 129 15.72 -0.06 16.43
CA ALA A 129 15.13 -0.86 15.35
C ALA A 129 14.54 -2.20 15.85
N HIS A 130 15.20 -2.84 16.81
CA HIS A 130 14.77 -4.11 17.39
C HIS A 130 13.87 -3.97 18.62
N GLY A 131 13.63 -2.74 19.10
CA GLY A 131 12.76 -2.50 20.26
C GLY A 131 13.39 -2.82 21.61
N HIS A 132 14.73 -2.87 21.70
CA HIS A 132 15.45 -3.17 22.94
C HIS A 132 15.50 -1.96 23.88
N THR A 133 14.40 -1.70 24.56
CA THR A 133 14.20 -0.54 25.45
C THR A 133 15.27 -0.40 26.54
N ALA A 134 15.72 -1.51 27.11
CA ALA A 134 16.76 -1.52 28.15
C ALA A 134 18.12 -1.09 27.60
N CYS A 135 18.46 -1.52 26.38
CA CYS A 135 19.67 -1.12 25.67
C CYS A 135 19.63 0.38 25.35
N VAL A 136 18.50 0.88 24.82
CA VAL A 136 18.29 2.30 24.51
C VAL A 136 18.46 3.15 25.76
N ARG A 137 17.85 2.77 26.89
CA ARG A 137 17.98 3.51 28.16
C ARG A 137 19.44 3.55 28.65
N HIS A 138 20.16 2.44 28.54
CA HIS A 138 21.55 2.38 29.00
C HIS A 138 22.47 3.25 28.13
N LEU A 139 22.30 3.20 26.80
CA LEU A 139 23.04 3.99 25.83
C LEU A 139 22.79 5.50 26.02
N LEU A 140 21.54 5.92 26.20
CA LEU A 140 21.21 7.32 26.49
C LEU A 140 21.79 7.79 27.82
N GLY A 141 21.80 6.91 28.85
CA GLY A 141 22.45 7.19 30.14
C GLY A 141 23.97 7.38 30.06
N ARG A 142 24.62 6.85 29.00
CA ARG A 142 26.05 7.02 28.71
C ARG A 142 26.35 8.25 27.85
N GLY A 143 25.35 9.06 27.51
CA GLY A 143 25.52 10.24 26.65
C GLY A 143 25.48 9.95 25.15
N ALA A 144 24.82 8.86 24.72
CA ALA A 144 24.53 8.67 23.31
C ALA A 144 23.68 9.83 22.77
N ASP A 145 24.05 10.37 21.61
CA ASP A 145 23.31 11.42 20.94
C ASP A 145 22.05 10.83 20.27
N PRO A 146 20.84 11.24 20.71
CA PRO A 146 19.60 10.73 20.14
C PRO A 146 19.34 11.15 18.69
N ASP A 147 19.95 12.26 18.24
CA ASP A 147 19.75 12.83 16.91
C ASP A 147 20.80 12.36 15.89
N ALA A 148 21.76 11.55 16.33
CA ALA A 148 22.79 10.99 15.45
C ALA A 148 22.17 10.12 14.35
N SER A 149 22.36 10.53 13.09
CA SER A 149 21.82 9.85 11.89
C SER A 149 22.91 9.57 10.83
N PRO A 150 23.95 8.79 11.15
CA PRO A 150 25.09 8.61 10.24
C PRO A 150 24.71 7.90 8.92
N GLY A 151 23.69 7.04 8.93
CA GLY A 151 23.14 6.38 7.74
C GLY A 151 21.93 7.08 7.15
N GLY A 152 21.69 8.34 7.53
CA GLY A 152 20.51 9.08 7.08
C GLY A 152 19.22 8.73 7.81
N ARG A 153 19.21 7.75 8.72
CA ARG A 153 18.09 7.49 9.63
C ARG A 153 18.60 7.49 11.07
N GLY A 154 17.96 8.29 11.93
CA GLY A 154 18.24 8.34 13.37
C GLY A 154 17.49 7.27 14.16
N ALA A 155 17.81 7.12 15.44
CA ALA A 155 17.20 6.10 16.30
C ALA A 155 15.68 6.25 16.42
N LEU A 156 15.18 7.50 16.44
CA LEU A 156 13.74 7.78 16.50
C LEU A 156 13.01 7.32 15.23
N HIS A 157 13.65 7.42 14.07
CA HIS A 157 13.11 6.94 12.80
C HIS A 157 12.92 5.42 12.81
N GLU A 158 13.93 4.68 13.26
CA GLU A 158 13.89 3.22 13.35
C GLU A 158 12.85 2.72 14.38
N ALA A 159 12.75 3.39 15.54
CA ALA A 159 11.71 3.09 16.52
C ALA A 159 10.29 3.28 15.96
N CYS A 160 10.07 4.32 15.15
CA CYS A 160 8.77 4.58 14.52
C CYS A 160 8.45 3.57 13.42
N LEU A 161 9.45 3.19 12.61
CA LEU A 161 9.32 2.18 11.56
C LEU A 161 8.96 0.80 12.14
N GLY A 162 9.61 0.41 13.23
CA GLY A 162 9.35 -0.84 13.95
C GLY A 162 8.11 -0.82 14.85
N GLY A 163 7.49 0.35 15.09
CA GLY A 163 6.36 0.48 16.00
C GLY A 163 6.71 0.34 17.49
N HIS A 164 7.98 0.59 17.85
CA HIS A 164 8.50 0.42 19.21
C HIS A 164 8.22 1.63 20.09
N THR A 165 7.00 1.70 20.60
CA THR A 165 6.46 2.85 21.36
C THR A 165 7.30 3.23 22.58
N ALA A 166 7.81 2.24 23.32
CA ALA A 166 8.63 2.46 24.50
C ALA A 166 10.00 3.04 24.16
N CYS A 167 10.62 2.62 23.05
CA CYS A 167 11.88 3.20 22.56
C CYS A 167 11.66 4.65 22.11
N ALA A 168 10.59 4.91 21.34
CA ALA A 168 10.26 6.25 20.86
C ALA A 168 10.05 7.24 22.03
N ARG A 169 9.29 6.84 23.07
CA ARG A 169 9.09 7.66 24.28
C ARG A 169 10.40 7.96 25.02
N LEU A 170 11.28 6.96 25.18
CA LEU A 170 12.56 7.17 25.84
C LEU A 170 13.46 8.15 25.07
N LEU A 171 13.52 8.03 23.74
CA LEU A 171 14.29 8.94 22.90
C LEU A 171 13.77 10.38 23.01
N LEU A 172 12.44 10.57 22.95
CA LEU A 172 11.80 11.88 23.08
C LEU A 172 11.99 12.50 24.47
N GLN A 173 12.00 11.69 25.54
CA GLN A 173 12.31 12.16 26.91
C GLN A 173 13.76 12.67 27.02
N HIS A 174 14.68 12.09 26.26
CA HIS A 174 16.07 12.52 26.15
C HIS A 174 16.29 13.64 25.12
N ARG A 175 15.23 14.38 24.76
CA ARG A 175 15.25 15.55 23.86
C ARG A 175 15.63 15.24 22.40
N ALA A 176 15.33 14.03 21.90
CA ALA A 176 15.38 13.76 20.47
C ALA A 176 14.47 14.74 19.71
N ASP A 177 14.93 15.28 18.58
CA ASP A 177 14.11 16.11 17.71
C ASP A 177 13.03 15.27 17.01
N ALA A 178 11.77 15.53 17.37
CA ALA A 178 10.61 14.83 16.87
C ALA A 178 10.33 15.09 15.37
N ASP A 179 10.97 16.12 14.81
CA ASP A 179 10.80 16.62 13.45
C ASP A 179 12.07 16.46 12.58
N LEU A 180 13.10 15.78 13.11
CA LEU A 180 14.36 15.51 12.43
C LEU A 180 14.10 14.79 11.10
N LEU A 181 14.70 15.24 10.00
CA LEU A 181 14.47 14.61 8.70
C LEU A 181 15.47 13.49 8.44
N SER A 182 14.99 12.38 7.92
CA SER A 182 15.86 11.35 7.34
C SER A 182 16.52 11.83 6.04
N ALA A 183 17.47 11.07 5.50
CA ALA A 183 18.08 11.33 4.19
C ALA A 183 17.07 11.30 3.03
N GLU A 184 15.93 10.61 3.22
CA GLU A 184 14.81 10.63 2.27
C GLU A 184 13.93 11.88 2.43
N GLY A 185 14.24 12.77 3.40
CA GLY A 185 13.42 13.93 3.73
C GLY A 185 12.15 13.58 4.50
N LEU A 186 12.09 12.42 5.17
CA LEU A 186 10.93 11.97 5.93
C LEU A 186 11.11 12.29 7.41
N ALA A 187 10.14 12.97 8.03
CA ALA A 187 10.08 13.10 9.49
C ALA A 187 9.65 11.76 10.14
N PRO A 188 9.91 11.51 11.44
CA PRO A 188 9.58 10.27 12.13
C PRO A 188 8.08 9.91 12.04
N LEU A 189 7.21 10.92 12.02
CA LEU A 189 5.76 10.73 11.90
C LEU A 189 5.34 10.10 10.54
N HIS A 190 6.14 10.31 9.48
CA HIS A 190 5.92 9.68 8.16
C HIS A 190 6.34 8.21 8.11
N LEU A 191 7.11 7.74 9.09
CA LEU A 191 7.54 6.34 9.20
C LEU A 191 6.54 5.47 9.98
N CYS A 192 5.54 6.09 10.61
CA CYS A 192 4.43 5.40 11.27
C CYS A 192 3.47 4.78 10.23
N ARG A 193 3.87 3.64 9.64
CA ARG A 193 3.18 2.97 8.52
C ARG A 193 2.35 1.76 8.93
N THR A 194 2.42 1.36 10.21
CA THR A 194 1.74 0.15 10.72
C THR A 194 0.80 0.50 11.87
N ALA A 195 -0.20 -0.35 12.13
CA ALA A 195 -1.10 -0.15 13.27
C ALA A 195 -0.35 -0.11 14.61
N ALA A 196 0.72 -0.90 14.76
CA ALA A 196 1.57 -0.92 15.94
C ALA A 196 2.26 0.43 16.23
N SER A 197 2.51 1.25 15.19
CA SER A 197 3.15 2.56 15.33
C SER A 197 2.23 3.65 15.90
N LEU A 198 0.97 3.36 16.24
CA LEU A 198 0.04 4.35 16.80
C LEU A 198 0.57 4.98 18.09
N GLY A 199 1.16 4.18 18.98
CA GLY A 199 1.73 4.71 20.21
C GLY A 199 2.98 5.57 19.96
N CYS A 200 3.74 5.30 18.90
CA CYS A 200 4.85 6.15 18.47
C CYS A 200 4.31 7.49 17.95
N ALA A 201 3.29 7.46 17.09
CA ALA A 201 2.64 8.65 16.57
C ALA A 201 2.05 9.52 17.70
N GLN A 202 1.40 8.93 18.70
CA GLN A 202 0.92 9.64 19.89
C GLN A 202 2.05 10.34 20.64
N ALA A 203 3.14 9.61 20.93
CA ALA A 203 4.29 10.15 21.65
C ALA A 203 4.95 11.31 20.88
N LEU A 204 5.14 11.17 19.57
CA LEU A 204 5.68 12.23 18.71
C LEU A 204 4.84 13.51 18.80
N LEU A 205 3.51 13.38 18.71
CA LEU A 205 2.61 14.53 18.77
C LEU A 205 2.52 15.17 20.17
N GLU A 206 2.70 14.39 21.23
CA GLU A 206 2.80 14.92 22.61
C GLU A 206 4.09 15.74 22.81
N HIS A 207 5.18 15.34 22.15
CA HIS A 207 6.47 16.02 22.18
C HIS A 207 6.66 17.07 21.09
N GLY A 208 5.58 17.53 20.44
CA GLY A 208 5.60 18.70 19.55
C GLY A 208 5.88 18.41 18.07
N ALA A 209 5.83 17.17 17.61
CA ALA A 209 5.98 16.84 16.19
C ALA A 209 4.93 17.55 15.32
N SER A 210 5.35 18.02 14.15
CA SER A 210 4.51 18.79 13.25
C SER A 210 3.64 17.91 12.34
N VAL A 211 2.31 17.96 12.54
CA VAL A 211 1.34 17.12 11.78
C VAL A 211 1.15 17.58 10.33
N ARG A 212 1.59 18.79 10.01
CA ARG A 212 1.41 19.44 8.70
C ARG A 212 2.66 19.42 7.84
N ARG A 213 3.80 19.03 8.39
CA ARG A 213 5.07 19.02 7.65
C ARG A 213 4.98 17.97 6.56
N ALA A 214 5.23 18.40 5.34
CA ALA A 214 5.37 17.50 4.20
C ALA A 214 6.78 16.90 4.20
N GLY A 215 6.89 15.63 3.82
CA GLY A 215 8.17 14.93 3.72
C GLY A 215 8.26 14.04 2.50
N GLY A 216 9.49 13.65 2.17
CA GLY A 216 9.78 12.73 1.07
C GLY A 216 9.73 13.38 -0.32
N ALA A 217 10.13 12.62 -1.34
CA ALA A 217 10.07 13.04 -2.73
C ALA A 217 8.64 13.40 -3.20
N GLY A 218 7.62 12.82 -2.58
CA GLY A 218 6.21 13.10 -2.88
C GLY A 218 5.62 14.29 -2.13
N LEU A 219 6.36 14.95 -1.22
CA LEU A 219 5.83 15.96 -0.30
C LEU A 219 4.55 15.47 0.41
N ASP A 220 4.54 14.19 0.81
CA ASP A 220 3.41 13.57 1.48
C ASP A 220 3.35 14.11 2.92
N THR A 221 2.17 14.48 3.40
CA THR A 221 1.97 14.76 4.83
C THR A 221 1.75 13.45 5.61
N PRO A 222 1.86 13.43 6.94
CA PRO A 222 1.59 12.23 7.75
C PRO A 222 0.19 11.65 7.50
N LEU A 223 -0.78 12.50 7.19
CA LEU A 223 -2.14 12.07 6.83
C LEU A 223 -2.19 11.33 5.48
N HIS A 224 -1.38 11.74 4.49
CA HIS A 224 -1.25 11.01 3.21
C HIS A 224 -0.65 9.63 3.42
N VAL A 225 0.36 9.51 4.28
CA VAL A 225 0.97 8.21 4.62
C VAL A 225 -0.07 7.30 5.31
N ALA A 226 -0.80 7.82 6.30
CA ALA A 226 -1.86 7.08 6.97
C ALA A 226 -2.95 6.62 5.98
N ALA A 227 -3.34 7.50 5.04
CA ALA A 227 -4.29 7.18 3.98
C ALA A 227 -3.80 6.07 3.04
N ARG A 228 -2.52 6.10 2.66
CA ARG A 228 -1.89 5.08 1.81
C ARG A 228 -1.90 3.69 2.45
N HIS A 229 -1.76 3.62 3.78
CA HIS A 229 -1.75 2.36 4.51
C HIS A 229 -3.11 1.97 5.12
N GLY A 230 -4.15 2.79 4.95
CA GLY A 230 -5.48 2.53 5.49
C GLY A 230 -5.52 2.55 7.02
N LEU A 231 -4.73 3.42 7.66
CA LEU A 231 -4.61 3.54 9.12
C LEU A 231 -5.66 4.54 9.65
N ASP A 232 -6.87 4.05 9.91
CA ASP A 232 -8.01 4.84 10.40
C ASP A 232 -7.76 5.50 11.76
N GLU A 233 -7.13 4.79 12.71
CA GLU A 233 -6.80 5.35 14.03
C GLU A 233 -5.74 6.45 13.97
N HIS A 234 -4.74 6.32 13.08
CA HIS A 234 -3.73 7.35 12.88
C HIS A 234 -4.33 8.59 12.21
N ALA A 235 -5.20 8.39 11.21
CA ALA A 235 -5.91 9.49 10.57
C ALA A 235 -6.78 10.25 11.59
N LEU A 236 -7.51 9.55 12.46
CA LEU A 236 -8.30 10.17 13.52
C LEU A 236 -7.44 10.99 14.49
N LEU A 237 -6.30 10.43 14.92
CA LEU A 237 -5.33 11.12 15.77
C LEU A 237 -4.81 12.41 15.12
N TYR A 238 -4.39 12.33 13.85
CA TYR A 238 -3.83 13.47 13.11
C TYR A 238 -4.88 14.56 12.88
N LEU A 239 -6.11 14.20 12.50
CA LEU A 239 -7.23 15.13 12.37
C LEU A 239 -7.54 15.82 13.71
N GLY A 240 -7.55 15.07 14.81
CA GLY A 240 -7.75 15.61 16.16
C GLY A 240 -6.65 16.57 16.62
N ARG A 241 -5.44 16.49 16.04
CA ARG A 241 -4.31 17.39 16.30
C ARG A 241 -4.14 18.48 15.24
N GLY A 242 -5.17 18.71 14.41
CA GLY A 242 -5.21 19.85 13.48
C GLY A 242 -4.52 19.62 12.13
N ALA A 243 -4.36 18.36 11.70
CA ALA A 243 -3.97 18.05 10.32
C ALA A 243 -4.95 18.66 9.31
N SER A 244 -4.42 19.21 8.21
CA SER A 244 -5.26 19.71 7.12
C SER A 244 -5.77 18.54 6.29
N VAL A 245 -7.09 18.36 6.24
CA VAL A 245 -7.75 17.26 5.52
C VAL A 245 -7.52 17.34 4.02
N ASP A 246 -7.59 18.55 3.47
CA ASP A 246 -7.41 18.84 2.04
C ASP A 246 -5.99 19.33 1.70
N ALA A 247 -5.00 19.02 2.55
CA ALA A 247 -3.61 19.23 2.16
C ALA A 247 -3.32 18.45 0.87
N ARG A 248 -2.59 19.09 -0.05
CA ARG A 248 -2.16 18.46 -1.29
C ARG A 248 -0.68 18.09 -1.20
N ASN A 249 -0.35 16.87 -1.62
CA ASN A 249 1.03 16.44 -1.79
C ASN A 249 1.62 16.99 -3.10
N GLY A 250 2.87 16.63 -3.41
CA GLY A 250 3.58 17.04 -4.62
C GLY A 250 3.04 16.49 -5.93
N ARG A 251 1.96 15.69 -5.90
CA ARG A 251 1.19 15.24 -7.07
C ARG A 251 -0.19 15.89 -7.13
N GLY A 252 -0.45 16.88 -6.26
CA GLY A 252 -1.77 17.49 -6.10
C GLY A 252 -2.81 16.58 -5.44
N GLU A 253 -2.44 15.38 -4.97
CA GLU A 253 -3.38 14.44 -4.36
C GLU A 253 -3.72 14.88 -2.92
N THR A 254 -4.98 14.73 -2.53
CA THR A 254 -5.40 14.81 -1.11
C THR A 254 -5.30 13.44 -0.43
N ALA A 255 -5.33 13.42 0.90
CA ALA A 255 -5.36 12.17 1.67
C ALA A 255 -6.53 11.26 1.25
N LEU A 256 -7.70 11.83 0.93
CA LEU A 256 -8.84 11.07 0.42
C LEU A 256 -8.52 10.41 -0.93
N SER A 257 -7.94 11.17 -1.88
CA SER A 257 -7.56 10.67 -3.20
C SER A 257 -6.53 9.53 -3.10
N VAL A 258 -5.52 9.68 -2.23
CA VAL A 258 -4.52 8.63 -1.96
C VAL A 258 -5.19 7.38 -1.37
N ALA A 259 -6.08 7.52 -0.39
CA ALA A 259 -6.79 6.39 0.19
C ALA A 259 -7.58 5.61 -0.85
N CYS A 260 -8.33 6.31 -1.72
CA CYS A 260 -9.12 5.68 -2.79
C CYS A 260 -8.27 4.83 -3.72
N GLY A 261 -7.05 5.28 -4.03
CA GLY A 261 -6.10 4.60 -4.91
C GLY A 261 -5.11 3.66 -4.21
N ALA A 262 -5.15 3.48 -2.90
CA ALA A 262 -4.13 2.69 -2.20
C ALA A 262 -4.49 1.21 -2.04
N ALA A 263 -5.69 0.89 -1.54
CA ALA A 263 -6.10 -0.48 -1.20
C ALA A 263 -6.04 -1.43 -2.40
N ARG A 264 -5.19 -2.46 -2.33
CA ARG A 264 -5.03 -3.47 -3.39
C ARG A 264 -5.65 -4.80 -2.98
N ARG A 265 -5.57 -5.16 -1.70
CA ARG A 265 -6.06 -6.45 -1.18
C ARG A 265 -7.47 -6.33 -0.61
N PRO A 266 -8.32 -7.38 -0.71
CA PRO A 266 -9.67 -7.39 -0.14
C PRO A 266 -9.69 -6.92 1.34
N ASP A 267 -8.75 -7.37 2.16
CA ASP A 267 -8.66 -7.01 3.59
C ASP A 267 -8.37 -5.53 3.86
N GLU A 268 -7.76 -4.83 2.89
CA GLU A 268 -7.49 -3.39 2.96
C GLU A 268 -8.72 -2.57 2.56
N HIS A 269 -9.69 -3.15 1.84
CA HIS A 269 -10.87 -2.41 1.36
C HIS A 269 -11.74 -1.92 2.50
N ALA A 270 -11.98 -2.76 3.51
CA ALA A 270 -12.81 -2.41 4.66
C ALA A 270 -12.17 -1.29 5.49
N ARG A 271 -10.84 -1.37 5.73
CA ARG A 271 -10.06 -0.33 6.41
C ARG A 271 -10.06 0.98 5.63
N CYS A 272 -9.81 0.90 4.33
CA CYS A 272 -9.83 2.07 3.46
C CYS A 272 -11.22 2.72 3.41
N LEU A 273 -12.31 1.94 3.37
CA LEU A 273 -13.67 2.47 3.40
C LEU A 273 -13.94 3.24 4.70
N ARG A 274 -13.54 2.69 5.86
CA ARG A 274 -13.64 3.39 7.15
C ARG A 274 -12.82 4.67 7.16
N LEU A 275 -11.59 4.64 6.68
CA LEU A 275 -10.73 5.81 6.59
C LEU A 275 -11.32 6.89 5.66
N CYS A 276 -11.83 6.53 4.49
CA CYS A 276 -12.49 7.47 3.58
C CYS A 276 -13.75 8.08 4.22
N ALA A 277 -14.54 7.27 4.94
CA ALA A 277 -15.70 7.75 5.69
C ALA A 277 -15.31 8.75 6.79
N LEU A 278 -14.19 8.50 7.50
CA LEU A 278 -13.65 9.42 8.51
C LEU A 278 -13.18 10.73 7.87
N LEU A 279 -12.46 10.67 6.75
CA LEU A 279 -11.98 11.86 6.04
C LEU A 279 -13.15 12.72 5.53
N LEU A 280 -14.17 12.12 4.91
CA LEU A 280 -15.36 12.85 4.45
C LEU A 280 -16.16 13.45 5.60
N ARG A 281 -16.28 12.75 6.74
CA ARG A 281 -16.87 13.32 7.96
C ARG A 281 -16.05 14.47 8.53
N GLY A 282 -14.72 14.42 8.35
CA GLY A 282 -13.79 15.48 8.69
C GLY A 282 -13.81 16.68 7.72
N GLY A 283 -14.70 16.68 6.72
CA GLY A 283 -14.85 17.77 5.75
C GLY A 283 -13.96 17.67 4.52
N ALA A 284 -13.38 16.49 4.22
CA ALA A 284 -12.60 16.30 3.00
C ALA A 284 -13.42 16.61 1.75
N ALA A 285 -12.81 17.33 0.80
CA ALA A 285 -13.41 17.59 -0.50
C ALA A 285 -13.48 16.31 -1.34
N ALA A 286 -14.69 15.80 -1.58
CA ALA A 286 -14.94 14.60 -2.39
C ALA A 286 -14.52 14.75 -3.86
N ASP A 287 -14.39 15.99 -4.35
CA ASP A 287 -14.06 16.34 -5.74
C ASP A 287 -12.65 16.90 -5.91
N ALA A 288 -11.77 16.71 -4.93
CA ALA A 288 -10.39 17.17 -5.02
C ALA A 288 -9.66 16.50 -6.20
N ARG A 289 -9.28 17.30 -7.19
CA ARG A 289 -8.50 16.84 -8.36
C ARG A 289 -7.01 16.89 -8.08
N ASP A 290 -6.31 15.85 -8.52
CA ASP A 290 -4.85 15.80 -8.56
C ASP A 290 -4.28 16.45 -9.83
N GLU A 291 -2.96 16.37 -10.04
CA GLU A 291 -2.28 16.92 -11.22
C GLU A 291 -2.75 16.31 -12.56
N ASP A 292 -3.22 15.06 -12.55
CA ASP A 292 -3.79 14.39 -13.73
C ASP A 292 -5.29 14.74 -13.91
N GLU A 293 -5.80 15.72 -13.18
CA GLU A 293 -7.22 16.06 -13.03
C GLU A 293 -8.10 14.90 -12.50
N ARG A 294 -7.51 13.85 -11.93
CA ARG A 294 -8.26 12.70 -11.41
C ARG A 294 -8.87 13.02 -10.06
N SER A 295 -10.20 12.88 -9.98
CA SER A 295 -10.93 12.94 -8.72
C SER A 295 -10.78 11.63 -7.91
N PRO A 296 -11.10 11.62 -6.60
CA PRO A 296 -11.12 10.41 -5.79
C PRO A 296 -12.07 9.35 -6.39
N LEU A 297 -13.14 9.80 -7.05
CA LEU A 297 -14.08 8.94 -7.76
C LEU A 297 -13.40 8.21 -8.93
N HIS A 298 -12.55 8.88 -9.73
CA HIS A 298 -11.78 8.21 -10.80
C HIS A 298 -10.92 7.07 -10.23
N LYS A 299 -10.24 7.29 -9.10
CA LYS A 299 -9.40 6.26 -8.46
C LYS A 299 -10.20 5.10 -7.89
N ALA A 300 -11.35 5.38 -7.27
CA ALA A 300 -12.27 4.35 -6.80
C ALA A 300 -12.83 3.50 -7.96
N CYS A 301 -13.22 4.17 -9.04
CA CYS A 301 -13.77 3.57 -10.25
C CYS A 301 -12.76 2.75 -11.05
N GLY A 302 -11.52 3.23 -11.19
CA GLY A 302 -10.43 2.49 -11.82
C GLY A 302 -10.02 1.21 -11.08
N ARG A 303 -10.55 0.97 -9.88
CA ARG A 303 -10.40 -0.29 -9.13
C ARG A 303 -11.72 -1.04 -8.94
N ALA A 304 -12.79 -0.61 -9.61
CA ALA A 304 -14.13 -1.15 -9.50
C ALA A 304 -14.65 -1.26 -8.03
N ARG A 305 -14.27 -0.31 -7.16
CA ARG A 305 -14.64 -0.34 -5.72
C ARG A 305 -16.03 0.25 -5.49
N HIS A 306 -17.07 -0.58 -5.62
CA HIS A 306 -18.46 -0.16 -5.50
C HIS A 306 -18.78 0.61 -4.20
N ASP A 307 -18.42 0.08 -3.03
CA ASP A 307 -18.79 0.70 -1.75
C ASP A 307 -18.15 2.08 -1.57
N LEU A 308 -16.92 2.23 -2.04
CA LEU A 308 -16.20 3.50 -1.99
C LEU A 308 -16.80 4.51 -2.99
N ALA A 309 -17.10 4.07 -4.21
CA ALA A 309 -17.77 4.92 -5.20
C ALA A 309 -19.13 5.39 -4.68
N ARG A 310 -19.94 4.49 -4.10
CA ARG A 310 -21.24 4.83 -3.49
C ARG A 310 -21.10 5.84 -2.36
N LEU A 311 -20.06 5.70 -1.53
CA LEU A 311 -19.78 6.62 -0.44
C LEU A 311 -19.39 8.01 -0.98
N LEU A 312 -18.51 8.09 -1.98
CA LEU A 312 -18.15 9.37 -2.63
C LEU A 312 -19.35 10.05 -3.30
N LEU A 313 -20.18 9.29 -4.02
CA LEU A 313 -21.38 9.81 -4.68
C LEU A 313 -22.41 10.37 -3.69
N ARG A 314 -22.55 9.76 -2.51
CA ARG A 314 -23.40 10.28 -1.43
C ARG A 314 -22.89 11.60 -0.86
N HIS A 315 -21.58 11.82 -0.91
CA HIS A 315 -20.94 13.06 -0.49
C HIS A 315 -20.80 14.09 -1.63
N GLY A 316 -21.52 13.89 -2.75
CA GLY A 316 -21.66 14.87 -3.81
C GLY A 316 -20.57 14.83 -4.88
N ALA A 317 -19.81 13.74 -4.98
CA ALA A 317 -18.75 13.64 -5.99
C ALA A 317 -19.29 13.77 -7.43
N ASP A 318 -18.59 14.55 -8.25
CA ASP A 318 -18.92 14.82 -9.65
C ASP A 318 -18.70 13.57 -10.52
N VAL A 319 -19.81 13.02 -11.02
CA VAL A 319 -19.86 11.86 -11.93
C VAL A 319 -19.39 12.18 -13.35
N GLY A 320 -19.42 13.45 -13.76
CA GLY A 320 -19.11 13.90 -15.11
C GLY A 320 -17.70 14.50 -15.24
N ALA A 321 -16.93 14.54 -14.16
CA ALA A 321 -15.57 15.06 -14.17
C ALA A 321 -14.72 14.31 -15.20
N LEU A 322 -13.88 15.04 -15.92
CA LEU A 322 -12.93 14.49 -16.89
C LEU A 322 -11.54 14.53 -16.26
N ASP A 323 -10.77 13.47 -16.45
CA ASP A 323 -9.33 13.49 -16.21
C ASP A 323 -8.57 14.12 -17.38
N TYR A 324 -7.26 14.27 -17.26
CA TYR A 324 -6.39 14.82 -18.32
C TYR A 324 -6.49 14.02 -19.64
N GLY A 325 -6.82 12.74 -19.58
CA GLY A 325 -7.03 11.87 -20.74
C GLY A 325 -8.43 12.00 -21.37
N GLY A 326 -9.30 12.86 -20.83
CA GLY A 326 -10.69 12.98 -21.24
C GLY A 326 -11.56 11.78 -20.83
N ALA A 327 -11.09 10.95 -19.90
CA ALA A 327 -11.85 9.83 -19.38
C ALA A 327 -12.74 10.28 -18.22
N THR A 328 -13.98 9.81 -18.21
CA THR A 328 -14.89 9.95 -17.07
C THR A 328 -14.65 8.83 -16.05
N PRO A 329 -15.16 8.96 -14.81
CA PRO A 329 -15.10 7.86 -13.83
C PRO A 329 -15.74 6.58 -14.38
N LEU A 330 -16.81 6.70 -15.17
CA LEU A 330 -17.44 5.58 -15.86
C LEU A 330 -16.45 4.90 -16.81
N ALA A 331 -15.75 5.65 -17.65
CA ALA A 331 -14.75 5.09 -18.57
C ALA A 331 -13.63 4.34 -17.83
N CYS A 332 -13.18 4.83 -16.66
CA CYS A 332 -12.20 4.14 -15.83
C CYS A 332 -12.68 2.76 -15.32
N VAL A 333 -13.97 2.63 -14.96
CA VAL A 333 -14.54 1.32 -14.59
C VAL A 333 -14.54 0.38 -15.79
N LEU A 334 -14.92 0.88 -16.98
CA LEU A 334 -15.02 0.07 -18.19
C LEU A 334 -13.67 -0.48 -18.66
N GLN A 335 -12.60 0.30 -18.52
CA GLN A 335 -11.24 -0.15 -18.82
C GLN A 335 -10.77 -1.28 -17.90
N THR A 336 -11.28 -1.33 -16.67
CA THR A 336 -10.88 -2.33 -15.66
C THR A 336 -11.88 -3.47 -15.46
N ALA A 337 -13.07 -3.36 -16.05
CA ALA A 337 -14.15 -4.34 -15.93
C ALA A 337 -13.76 -5.76 -16.37
N ALA A 338 -12.91 -5.90 -17.39
CA ALA A 338 -12.41 -7.21 -17.83
C ALA A 338 -11.46 -7.87 -16.83
N CYS A 339 -10.61 -7.08 -16.17
CA CYS A 339 -9.56 -7.58 -15.29
C CYS A 339 -10.04 -7.77 -13.84
N ALA A 340 -11.08 -7.04 -13.42
CA ALA A 340 -11.58 -7.02 -12.05
C ALA A 340 -12.96 -7.69 -11.90
N ARG A 341 -13.14 -8.90 -12.45
CA ARG A 341 -14.44 -9.63 -12.40
C ARG A 341 -14.94 -9.86 -10.98
N GLU A 342 -14.02 -10.16 -10.05
CA GLU A 342 -14.31 -10.40 -8.63
C GLU A 342 -14.85 -9.14 -7.92
N ALA A 343 -14.52 -7.95 -8.41
CA ALA A 343 -14.96 -6.67 -7.84
C ALA A 343 -16.37 -6.25 -8.28
N ALA A 344 -17.08 -7.08 -9.05
CA ALA A 344 -18.45 -6.81 -9.51
C ALA A 344 -18.62 -5.42 -10.17
N PRO A 345 -17.91 -5.14 -11.29
CA PRO A 345 -17.85 -3.81 -11.92
C PRO A 345 -19.22 -3.25 -12.32
N HIS A 346 -20.16 -4.13 -12.66
CA HIS A 346 -21.56 -3.78 -12.97
C HIS A 346 -22.22 -2.94 -11.86
N ARG A 347 -21.95 -3.21 -10.58
CA ARG A 347 -22.50 -2.42 -9.45
C ARG A 347 -21.96 -1.01 -9.42
N THR A 348 -20.69 -0.82 -9.75
CA THR A 348 -20.07 0.52 -9.82
C THR A 348 -20.62 1.30 -11.01
N VAL A 349 -20.73 0.65 -12.18
CA VAL A 349 -21.36 1.24 -13.38
C VAL A 349 -22.82 1.64 -13.11
N GLN A 350 -23.59 0.75 -12.49
CA GLN A 350 -24.97 0.99 -12.09
C GLN A 350 -25.09 2.22 -11.18
N ALA A 351 -24.24 2.31 -10.15
CA ALA A 351 -24.22 3.45 -9.24
C ALA A 351 -23.92 4.76 -10.00
N LEU A 352 -22.90 4.80 -10.85
CA LEU A 352 -22.54 5.99 -11.63
C LEU A 352 -23.69 6.45 -12.55
N LEU A 353 -24.32 5.52 -13.27
CA LEU A 353 -25.43 5.84 -14.16
C LEU A 353 -26.67 6.32 -13.40
N ASN A 354 -26.92 5.78 -12.21
CA ASN A 354 -28.04 6.21 -11.35
C ASN A 354 -27.82 7.59 -10.72
N HIS A 355 -26.57 8.01 -10.58
CA HIS A 355 -26.18 9.36 -10.16
C HIS A 355 -26.02 10.34 -11.34
N GLY A 356 -26.30 9.90 -12.58
CA GLY A 356 -26.35 10.78 -13.76
C GLY A 356 -25.04 10.90 -14.53
N SER A 357 -24.13 9.93 -14.42
CA SER A 357 -22.93 9.87 -15.26
C SER A 357 -23.30 9.97 -16.74
N PRO A 358 -22.54 10.76 -17.55
CA PRO A 358 -22.71 10.76 -18.99
C PRO A 358 -22.46 9.35 -19.54
N THR A 359 -23.34 8.90 -20.43
CA THR A 359 -23.21 7.62 -21.12
C THR A 359 -22.10 7.69 -22.17
N VAL A 360 -21.50 6.54 -22.51
CA VAL A 360 -20.51 6.47 -23.58
C VAL A 360 -21.15 6.88 -24.91
N TRP A 361 -20.37 7.49 -25.80
CA TRP A 361 -20.81 7.80 -27.15
C TRP A 361 -21.29 6.53 -27.88
N PRO A 362 -22.48 6.52 -28.51
CA PRO A 362 -23.04 5.35 -29.18
C PRO A 362 -22.08 4.67 -30.17
N ASP A 363 -21.36 5.46 -30.97
CA ASP A 363 -20.43 4.93 -31.99
C ASP A 363 -19.16 4.31 -31.37
N ALA A 364 -18.81 4.70 -30.15
CA ALA A 364 -17.69 4.12 -29.40
C ALA A 364 -18.09 2.84 -28.65
N PHE A 365 -19.38 2.46 -28.65
CA PHE A 365 -19.88 1.30 -27.91
C PHE A 365 -19.26 -0.01 -28.39
N SER A 366 -18.92 -0.15 -29.68
CA SER A 366 -18.21 -1.32 -30.22
C SER A 366 -16.87 -1.57 -29.52
N LYS A 367 -16.12 -0.51 -29.19
CA LYS A 367 -14.86 -0.60 -28.43
C LYS A 367 -15.13 -1.03 -27.00
N VAL A 368 -16.13 -0.45 -26.35
CA VAL A 368 -16.54 -0.83 -24.98
C VAL A 368 -17.00 -2.28 -24.93
N LEU A 369 -17.74 -2.75 -25.93
CA LEU A 369 -18.19 -4.14 -26.04
C LEU A 369 -16.99 -5.08 -26.12
N LYS A 370 -15.95 -4.74 -26.90
CA LYS A 370 -14.71 -5.51 -26.95
C LYS A 370 -14.04 -5.61 -25.59
N THR A 371 -13.94 -4.49 -24.87
CA THR A 371 -13.26 -4.44 -23.57
C THR A 371 -14.09 -5.09 -22.46
N CYS A 372 -15.42 -4.97 -22.49
CA CYS A 372 -16.32 -5.46 -21.44
C CYS A 372 -16.95 -6.82 -21.78
N ALA A 373 -16.62 -7.44 -22.91
CA ALA A 373 -17.12 -8.76 -23.32
C ALA A 373 -17.11 -9.82 -22.18
N PRO A 374 -16.02 -9.99 -21.40
CA PRO A 374 -16.01 -10.98 -20.32
C PRO A 374 -16.92 -10.65 -19.11
N ALA A 375 -17.58 -9.49 -19.10
CA ALA A 375 -18.48 -9.02 -18.05
C ALA A 375 -19.87 -8.64 -18.63
N PRO A 376 -20.71 -9.64 -19.03
CA PRO A 376 -21.98 -9.39 -19.71
C PRO A 376 -22.97 -8.57 -18.88
N THR A 377 -22.98 -8.71 -17.55
CA THR A 377 -23.81 -7.89 -16.67
C THR A 377 -23.46 -6.41 -16.73
N THR A 378 -22.20 -6.07 -16.99
CA THR A 378 -21.78 -4.66 -17.17
C THR A 378 -22.28 -4.13 -18.52
N VAL A 379 -22.17 -4.95 -19.57
CA VAL A 379 -22.71 -4.63 -20.90
C VAL A 379 -24.22 -4.44 -20.84
N GLU A 380 -24.92 -5.30 -20.10
CA GLU A 380 -26.36 -5.20 -19.89
C GLU A 380 -26.77 -3.86 -19.26
N VAL A 381 -26.16 -3.50 -18.12
CA VAL A 381 -26.43 -2.25 -17.42
C VAL A 381 -26.17 -1.03 -18.32
N LEU A 382 -25.08 -1.04 -19.10
CA LEU A 382 -24.78 0.03 -20.05
C LEU A 382 -25.81 0.10 -21.17
N PHE A 383 -26.10 -1.02 -21.83
CA PHE A 383 -27.03 -1.07 -22.95
C PHE A 383 -28.43 -0.61 -22.53
N ASN A 384 -28.82 -1.01 -21.31
CA ASN A 384 -30.06 -0.62 -20.67
C ASN A 384 -30.18 0.88 -20.35
N SER A 385 -29.07 1.62 -20.31
CA SER A 385 -29.10 3.07 -20.13
C SER A 385 -29.47 3.83 -21.42
N TYR A 386 -29.34 3.22 -22.59
CA TYR A 386 -29.63 3.87 -23.87
C TYR A 386 -31.11 3.75 -24.26
N PRO A 387 -31.77 4.84 -24.69
CA PRO A 387 -33.12 4.76 -25.22
C PRO A 387 -33.17 3.99 -26.54
N GLN A 388 -32.21 4.26 -27.43
CA GLN A 388 -32.03 3.57 -28.71
C GLN A 388 -30.53 3.44 -29.00
N LEU A 389 -30.07 2.22 -29.23
CA LEU A 389 -28.72 1.93 -29.69
C LEU A 389 -28.83 0.96 -30.88
N ARG A 390 -28.25 1.32 -32.02
CA ARG A 390 -28.31 0.48 -33.22
C ARG A 390 -27.29 -0.65 -33.08
N VAL A 391 -27.77 -1.86 -32.86
CA VAL A 391 -26.94 -3.07 -32.85
C VAL A 391 -26.55 -3.37 -34.30
N SER A 392 -25.24 -3.50 -34.57
CA SER A 392 -24.71 -3.89 -35.87
C SER A 392 -24.33 -5.37 -35.86
N GLU A 393 -24.52 -6.08 -36.98
CA GLU A 393 -24.08 -7.47 -37.11
C GLU A 393 -22.56 -7.62 -36.92
N SER A 394 -21.79 -6.57 -37.22
CA SER A 394 -20.34 -6.50 -36.98
C SER A 394 -19.94 -6.71 -35.51
N TRP A 395 -20.86 -6.52 -34.56
CA TRP A 395 -20.57 -6.70 -33.13
C TRP A 395 -20.33 -8.16 -32.76
N LYS A 396 -20.85 -9.12 -33.55
CA LYS A 396 -20.57 -10.54 -33.37
C LYS A 396 -19.08 -10.84 -33.55
N GLU A 397 -18.44 -10.18 -34.51
CA GLU A 397 -17.00 -10.34 -34.80
C GLU A 397 -16.10 -9.71 -33.71
N VAL A 398 -16.64 -8.76 -32.94
CA VAL A 398 -15.90 -8.05 -31.89
C VAL A 398 -15.84 -8.86 -30.58
N ILE A 399 -16.80 -9.77 -30.36
CA ILE A 399 -16.89 -10.59 -29.15
C ILE A 399 -15.99 -11.83 -29.33
N PRO A 400 -15.06 -12.11 -28.40
CA PRO A 400 -14.27 -13.35 -28.45
C PRO A 400 -15.18 -14.58 -28.42
N GLU A 401 -14.93 -15.55 -29.30
CA GLU A 401 -15.76 -16.77 -29.45
C GLU A 401 -15.91 -17.54 -28.14
N GLU A 402 -14.83 -17.62 -27.34
CA GLU A 402 -14.81 -18.24 -26.01
C GLU A 402 -15.84 -17.60 -25.06
N VAL A 403 -15.93 -16.27 -25.08
CA VAL A 403 -16.86 -15.51 -24.23
C VAL A 403 -18.29 -15.65 -24.73
N PHE A 404 -18.46 -15.67 -26.06
CA PHE A 404 -19.77 -15.88 -26.68
C PHE A 404 -20.35 -17.25 -26.30
N GLN A 405 -19.54 -18.31 -26.29
CA GLN A 405 -19.98 -19.65 -25.90
C GLN A 405 -20.37 -19.72 -24.41
N VAL A 406 -19.59 -19.09 -23.53
CA VAL A 406 -19.89 -19.09 -22.08
C VAL A 406 -21.17 -18.30 -21.76
N HIS A 407 -21.45 -17.22 -22.49
CA HIS A 407 -22.59 -16.32 -22.23
C HIS A 407 -23.57 -16.26 -23.41
N GLN A 408 -23.81 -17.41 -24.04
CA GLN A 408 -24.57 -17.52 -25.28
C GLN A 408 -25.97 -16.91 -25.19
N ALA A 409 -26.72 -17.19 -24.12
CA ALA A 409 -28.08 -16.71 -23.93
C ALA A 409 -28.16 -15.16 -23.94
N PHE A 410 -27.23 -14.51 -23.24
CA PHE A 410 -27.17 -13.05 -23.17
C PHE A 410 -26.84 -12.45 -24.53
N TYR A 411 -25.77 -12.91 -25.18
CA TYR A 411 -25.33 -12.35 -26.46
C TYR A 411 -26.29 -12.64 -27.61
N GLN A 412 -26.99 -13.77 -27.59
CA GLN A 412 -28.08 -14.02 -28.53
C GLN A 412 -29.24 -13.05 -28.33
N SER A 413 -29.62 -12.74 -27.08
CA SER A 413 -30.64 -11.72 -26.80
C SER A 413 -30.21 -10.33 -27.28
N LEU A 414 -28.94 -9.98 -27.12
CA LEU A 414 -28.39 -8.71 -27.58
C LEU A 414 -28.41 -8.59 -29.12
N LEU A 415 -28.00 -9.64 -29.83
CA LEU A 415 -27.99 -9.64 -31.29
C LEU A 415 -29.40 -9.71 -31.90
N ALA A 416 -30.36 -10.33 -31.22
CA ALA A 416 -31.76 -10.35 -31.66
C ALA A 416 -32.37 -8.94 -31.75
N LEU A 417 -31.88 -7.99 -30.93
CA LEU A 417 -32.29 -6.59 -30.95
C LEU A 417 -31.80 -5.81 -32.17
N ALA A 418 -30.92 -6.38 -33.02
CA ALA A 418 -30.56 -5.77 -34.30
C ALA A 418 -31.76 -5.67 -35.26
N HIS A 419 -32.73 -6.58 -35.12
CA HIS A 419 -33.88 -6.69 -36.03
C HIS A 419 -35.22 -6.35 -35.37
N ALA A 420 -35.23 -5.93 -34.09
CA ALA A 420 -36.45 -5.67 -33.32
C ALA A 420 -36.37 -4.35 -32.53
N PRO A 421 -37.47 -3.57 -32.46
CA PRO A 421 -37.55 -2.43 -31.56
C PRO A 421 -37.56 -2.89 -30.10
N ARG A 422 -37.05 -2.04 -29.19
CA ARG A 422 -37.07 -2.30 -27.75
C ARG A 422 -38.50 -2.32 -27.20
N SER A 423 -38.72 -3.08 -26.14
CA SER A 423 -40.01 -3.14 -25.45
C SER A 423 -40.50 -1.77 -24.97
N LEU A 424 -41.83 -1.59 -24.91
CA LEU A 424 -42.45 -0.39 -24.35
C LEU A 424 -41.97 -0.14 -22.91
N GLN A 425 -41.79 -1.20 -22.13
CA GLN A 425 -41.29 -1.14 -20.76
C GLN A 425 -39.88 -0.52 -20.68
N HIS A 426 -38.98 -0.88 -21.60
CA HIS A 426 -37.65 -0.26 -21.71
C HIS A 426 -37.75 1.24 -22.03
N LEU A 427 -38.61 1.62 -22.97
CA LEU A 427 -38.81 3.02 -23.33
C LEU A 427 -39.38 3.83 -22.15
N CYS A 428 -40.32 3.26 -21.40
CA CYS A 428 -40.85 3.86 -20.17
C CYS A 428 -39.74 4.08 -19.13
N ARG A 429 -38.85 3.09 -18.92
CA ARG A 429 -37.70 3.27 -18.03
C ARG A 429 -36.81 4.43 -18.48
N CYS A 430 -36.44 4.49 -19.75
CA CYS A 430 -35.59 5.57 -20.26
C CYS A 430 -36.27 6.94 -20.10
N ALA A 431 -37.58 7.02 -20.32
CA ALA A 431 -38.36 8.25 -20.12
C ALA A 431 -38.35 8.68 -18.65
N ILE A 432 -38.62 7.77 -17.71
CA ILE A 432 -38.62 8.04 -16.26
C ILE A 432 -37.22 8.50 -15.81
N ARG A 433 -36.17 7.79 -16.23
CA ARG A 433 -34.77 8.15 -15.91
C ARG A 433 -34.39 9.50 -16.49
N LYS A 434 -34.87 9.86 -17.69
CA LYS A 434 -34.65 11.18 -18.28
C LYS A 434 -35.29 12.29 -17.45
N VAL A 435 -36.44 12.04 -16.83
CA VAL A 435 -37.11 13.01 -15.94
C VAL A 435 -36.36 13.16 -14.61
N PHE A 436 -35.90 12.06 -14.01
CA PHE A 436 -35.19 12.11 -12.72
C PHE A 436 -33.71 12.51 -12.85
N GLY A 437 -33.11 12.35 -14.01
CA GLY A 437 -31.70 12.69 -14.27
C GLY A 437 -30.76 12.03 -13.26
N GLY A 438 -29.82 12.79 -12.71
CA GLY A 438 -28.87 12.30 -11.71
C GLY A 438 -29.46 11.97 -10.33
N LYS A 439 -30.77 12.14 -10.14
CA LYS A 439 -31.45 11.85 -8.88
C LYS A 439 -32.18 10.51 -8.89
N CYS A 440 -31.97 9.67 -9.91
CA CYS A 440 -32.61 8.34 -10.00
C CYS A 440 -32.39 7.52 -8.72
N PHE A 441 -31.16 7.52 -8.17
CA PHE A 441 -30.85 6.80 -6.94
C PHE A 441 -31.71 7.23 -5.73
N CYS A 442 -32.03 8.52 -5.61
CA CYS A 442 -32.78 9.06 -4.48
C CYS A 442 -34.30 9.03 -4.70
N LEU A 443 -34.76 9.21 -5.94
CA LEU A 443 -36.18 9.41 -6.25
C LEU A 443 -36.91 8.10 -6.57
N VAL A 444 -36.25 7.12 -7.20
CA VAL A 444 -36.89 5.85 -7.56
C VAL A 444 -37.40 5.08 -6.33
N PRO A 445 -36.66 4.98 -5.21
CA PRO A 445 -37.16 4.31 -4.01
C PRO A 445 -38.37 4.99 -3.33
N LEU A 446 -38.67 6.25 -3.68
CA LEU A 446 -39.80 7.00 -3.14
C LEU A 446 -41.09 6.78 -3.95
N LEU A 447 -41.01 6.08 -5.09
CA LEU A 447 -42.18 5.81 -5.92
C LEU A 447 -43.02 4.68 -5.31
N PRO A 448 -44.36 4.77 -5.41
CA PRO A 448 -45.26 3.69 -4.97
C PRO A 448 -45.29 2.55 -5.99
N LEU A 449 -44.13 1.98 -6.30
CA LEU A 449 -43.94 0.87 -7.23
C LEU A 449 -43.48 -0.38 -6.47
N PRO A 450 -43.84 -1.59 -6.93
CA PRO A 450 -43.25 -2.84 -6.45
C PRO A 450 -41.71 -2.83 -6.53
N PRO A 451 -41.01 -3.53 -5.63
CA PRO A 451 -39.55 -3.52 -5.58
C PRO A 451 -38.92 -3.96 -6.92
N SER A 452 -39.47 -4.98 -7.58
CA SER A 452 -38.99 -5.43 -8.89
C SER A 452 -39.01 -4.35 -9.97
N LEU A 453 -40.00 -3.45 -9.96
CA LEU A 453 -40.04 -2.33 -10.90
C LEU A 453 -39.07 -1.21 -10.50
N GLN A 454 -38.82 -1.03 -9.20
CA GLN A 454 -37.79 -0.09 -8.73
C GLN A 454 -36.39 -0.56 -9.15
N ASP A 455 -36.11 -1.85 -8.98
CA ASP A 455 -34.86 -2.52 -9.37
C ASP A 455 -34.62 -2.41 -10.88
N PHE A 456 -35.68 -2.65 -11.67
CA PHE A 456 -35.66 -2.45 -13.13
C PHE A 456 -35.33 -1.01 -13.53
N LEU A 457 -35.93 -0.01 -12.85
CA LEU A 457 -35.64 1.41 -13.07
C LEU A 457 -34.20 1.78 -12.67
N LEU A 458 -33.63 1.11 -11.66
CA LEU A 458 -32.27 1.29 -11.17
C LEU A 458 -31.22 0.49 -11.96
N LEU A 459 -31.60 -0.11 -13.11
CA LEU A 459 -30.72 -0.87 -14.00
C LEU A 459 -30.15 -2.14 -13.34
N GLU A 460 -30.93 -2.85 -12.53
CA GLU A 460 -30.51 -4.17 -12.05
C GLU A 460 -30.44 -5.17 -13.23
N PRO A 461 -29.36 -5.97 -13.35
CA PRO A 461 -29.22 -6.92 -14.45
C PRO A 461 -30.13 -8.15 -14.26
N GLU A 462 -30.90 -8.48 -15.29
CA GLU A 462 -31.78 -9.65 -15.37
C GLU A 462 -31.13 -10.81 -16.15
N GLY A 463 -30.00 -10.55 -16.84
CA GLY A 463 -29.25 -11.52 -17.64
C GLY A 463 -29.79 -11.70 -19.06
N VAL A 464 -30.84 -10.97 -19.43
CA VAL A 464 -31.48 -10.99 -20.75
C VAL A 464 -31.89 -9.57 -21.13
N LEU A 465 -31.77 -9.23 -22.41
CA LEU A 465 -32.23 -7.95 -22.93
C LEU A 465 -33.60 -8.09 -23.62
N HIS A 466 -34.59 -7.28 -23.20
CA HIS A 466 -35.97 -7.26 -23.69
C HIS A 466 -36.31 -6.14 -24.68
#